data_AF-A0A357ANZ9-F1
#
_entry.id   AF-A0A357ANZ9-F1
#
_cell.length_a   1.000
_cell.length_b   1.000
_cell.length_c   1.000
_cell.angle_alpha   90.00
_cell.angle_beta   90.00
_cell.angle_gamma   90.00
#
_symmetry.space_group_name_H-M   'P 1'
#
loop_
_entity.id
_entity.type
_entity.pdbx_description
1 polymer ?
#
loop_
_entity_poly.entity_id
_entity_poly.type
_entity_poly.pdbx_seq_one_letter_code
_entity_poly.pdbx_strand_id
1 'polypeptide(L)' 'MQFGRIFKRVTGASPWEYIIKKRLAAAKEKIQNGESLQSAAESCGFTDYSAFYRGYIKRFGKAPSIDV' A
#
# COMPACT_ATOMS: atom_id res chain seq x y z
N MET A 1 14.97 17.81 -11.90
CA MET A 1 14.24 16.95 -10.94
C MET A 1 14.55 17.34 -9.49
N GLN A 2 13.98 18.44 -8.97
CA GLN A 2 14.21 18.91 -7.58
C GLN A 2 13.23 18.25 -6.59
N PHE A 3 11.99 18.00 -7.02
CA PHE A 3 10.89 17.45 -6.19
C PHE A 3 11.23 16.12 -5.53
N GLY A 4 11.66 15.10 -6.29
CA GLY A 4 11.95 13.78 -5.72
C GLY A 4 13.05 13.78 -4.65
N ARG A 5 14.07 14.64 -4.79
CA ARG A 5 15.15 14.79 -3.80
C ARG A 5 14.66 15.49 -2.53
N ILE A 6 13.90 16.57 -2.67
CA ILE A 6 13.31 17.28 -1.51
C ILE A 6 12.33 16.35 -0.79
N PHE A 7 11.45 15.68 -1.52
CA PHE A 7 10.47 14.76 -0.96
C PHE A 7 11.14 13.62 -0.18
N LYS A 8 12.17 12.99 -0.74
CA LYS A 8 12.93 11.93 -0.05
C LYS A 8 13.68 12.46 1.18
N ARG A 9 14.21 13.69 1.12
CA ARG A 9 14.86 14.34 2.27
C ARG A 9 13.88 14.57 3.42
N VAL A 10 12.64 14.93 3.13
CA VAL A 10 11.60 15.23 4.14
C VAL A 10 10.93 13.95 4.65
N THR A 11 10.61 13.00 3.78
CA THR A 11 9.78 11.83 4.11
C THR A 11 10.57 10.53 4.31
N GLY A 12 11.87 10.52 3.97
CA GLY A 12 12.71 9.33 3.98
C GLY A 12 12.42 8.33 2.85
N ALA A 13 11.45 8.61 1.96
CA ALA A 13 11.05 7.71 0.87
C ALA A 13 10.91 8.48 -0.44
N SER A 14 11.09 7.79 -1.57
CA SER A 14 10.68 8.37 -2.85
C SER A 14 9.16 8.60 -2.87
N PRO A 15 8.66 9.55 -3.68
CA PRO A 15 7.22 9.78 -3.82
C PRO A 15 6.43 8.50 -4.11
N TRP A 16 6.97 7.65 -5.00
CA TRP A 16 6.35 6.39 -5.36
C TRP A 16 6.25 5.42 -4.17
N GLU A 17 7.33 5.22 -3.43
CA GLU A 17 7.32 4.37 -2.23
C GLU A 17 6.35 4.89 -1.17
N TYR A 18 6.26 6.21 -1.02
CA TYR A 18 5.34 6.84 -0.08
C TYR A 18 3.88 6.60 -0.48
N ILE A 19 3.54 6.77 -1.77
CA ILE A 19 2.21 6.48 -2.30
C ILE A 19 1.84 5.02 -2.06
N ILE A 20 2.74 4.08 -2.38
CA ILE A 20 2.48 2.65 -2.17
C ILE A 20 2.25 2.34 -0.69
N LYS A 21 3.06 2.91 0.22
CA LYS A 21 2.86 2.76 1.67
C LYS A 21 1.49 3.26 2.11
N LYS A 22 1.04 4.42 1.60
CA LYS A 22 -0.28 4.98 1.91
C LYS A 22 -1.43 4.15 1.36
N ARG A 23 -1.31 3.66 0.12
CA ARG A 23 -2.32 2.76 -0.49
C ARG A 23 -2.46 1.45 0.28
N LEU A 24 -1.34 0.84 0.68
CA LEU A 24 -1.36 -0.39 1.48
C LEU A 24 -2.00 -0.18 2.86
N ALA A 25 -1.74 0.97 3.51
CA ALA A 25 -2.36 1.30 4.79
C ALA A 25 -3.88 1.46 4.65
N ALA A 26 -4.35 2.20 3.65
CA ALA A 26 -5.78 2.37 3.39
C ALA A 26 -6.48 1.04 3.05
N ALA A 27 -5.82 0.19 2.24
CA ALA A 27 -6.36 -1.13 1.91
C ALA A 27 -6.48 -2.01 3.16
N LYS A 28 -5.51 -1.94 4.08
CA LYS A 28 -5.60 -2.64 5.37
C LYS A 28 -6.81 -2.19 6.18
N GLU A 29 -7.03 -0.87 6.33
CA GLU A 29 -8.19 -0.36 7.07
C GLU A 29 -9.52 -0.84 6.45
N LYS A 30 -9.61 -0.86 5.12
CA LYS A 30 -10.77 -1.39 4.39
C LYS A 30 -11.01 -2.87 4.65
N ILE A 31 -9.96 -3.69 4.61
CA ILE A 31 -10.03 -5.13 4.89
C ILE A 31 -10.53 -5.38 6.32
N GLN A 32 -10.00 -4.63 7.29
CA GLN A 32 -10.42 -4.72 8.70
C GLN A 32 -11.88 -4.29 8.90
N ASN A 33 -12.40 -3.42 8.03
CA ASN A 33 -13.80 -3.03 8.00
C ASN A 33 -14.71 -4.00 7.21
N GLY A 34 -14.18 -5.17 6.80
CA GLY A 34 -14.94 -6.22 6.12
C GLY A 34 -15.00 -6.12 4.60
N GLU A 35 -14.25 -5.21 3.98
CA GLU A 35 -14.13 -5.16 2.52
C GLU A 35 -13.32 -6.36 2.01
N SER A 36 -13.70 -6.92 0.86
CA SER A 36 -12.95 -8.04 0.27
C SER A 36 -11.55 -7.60 -0.14
N LEU A 37 -10.58 -8.53 -0.08
CA LEU A 37 -9.18 -8.24 -0.44
C LEU A 37 -9.04 -7.62 -1.83
N GLN A 38 -9.84 -8.12 -2.78
CA GLN A 38 -9.82 -7.65 -4.16
C GLN A 38 -10.41 -6.23 -4.28
N SER A 39 -11.57 -5.97 -3.67
CA SER A 39 -12.18 -4.63 -3.68
C SER A 39 -11.31 -3.60 -2.96
N ALA A 40 -10.69 -3.99 -1.84
CA ALA A 40 -9.77 -3.11 -1.11
C ALA A 40 -8.51 -2.78 -1.94
N ALA A 41 -7.96 -3.75 -2.67
CA ALA A 41 -6.83 -3.52 -3.57
C ALA A 41 -7.20 -2.58 -4.73
N GLU A 42 -8.31 -2.85 -5.41
CA GLU A 42 -8.79 -2.08 -6.57
C GLU A 42 -9.15 -0.65 -6.16
N SER A 43 -9.92 -0.47 -5.08
CA SER A 43 -10.32 0.85 -4.58
C SER A 43 -9.16 1.68 -4.03
N CYS A 44 -8.06 1.04 -3.62
CA CYS A 44 -6.81 1.72 -3.25
C CYS A 44 -5.86 1.95 -4.43
N GLY A 45 -6.29 1.68 -5.66
CA GLY A 45 -5.56 2.01 -6.89
C GLY A 45 -4.47 1.01 -7.25
N PHE A 46 -4.58 -0.24 -6.79
CA PHE A 46 -3.77 -1.35 -7.32
C PHE A 46 -4.47 -1.94 -8.54
N THR A 47 -3.80 -1.90 -9.69
CA THR A 47 -4.28 -2.51 -10.94
C THR A 47 -3.84 -3.96 -11.07
N ASP A 48 -2.78 -4.37 -10.36
CA ASP A 48 -2.30 -5.74 -10.29
C ASP A 48 -2.40 -6.27 -8.85
N TYR A 49 -3.23 -7.28 -8.66
CA TYR A 49 -3.44 -7.91 -7.36
C TYR A 49 -2.16 -8.58 -6.83
N SER A 50 -1.33 -9.14 -7.72
CA SER A 50 -0.09 -9.79 -7.31
C SER A 50 0.92 -8.80 -6.72
N ALA A 51 1.02 -7.60 -7.29
CA ALA A 51 1.83 -6.50 -6.78
C ALA A 51 1.29 -5.99 -5.44
N PHE A 52 -0.03 -5.85 -5.30
CA PHE A 52 -0.67 -5.55 -4.02
C PHE A 52 -0.28 -6.58 -2.96
N TYR A 53 -0.49 -7.86 -3.22
CA TYR A 53 -0.26 -8.95 -2.27
C TYR A 53 1.20 -9.01 -1.81
N ARG A 54 2.14 -8.96 -2.76
CA ARG A 54 3.59 -8.91 -2.46
C ARG A 54 3.95 -7.66 -1.66
N GLY A 55 3.40 -6.51 -2.01
CA GLY A 55 3.63 -5.25 -1.31
C GLY A 55 3.08 -5.27 0.13
N TYR A 56 1.90 -5.85 0.31
CA TYR A 56 1.24 -5.98 1.60
C TYR A 56 2.08 -6.82 2.57
N ILE A 57 2.47 -8.03 2.16
CA ILE A 57 3.33 -8.91 2.97
C ILE A 57 4.65 -8.21 3.30
N LYS A 58 5.30 -7.58 2.30
CA LYS A 58 6.55 -6.85 2.52
C LYS A 58 6.41 -5.73 3.56
N ARG A 59 5.23 -5.09 3.65
CA ARG A 59 5.00 -3.93 4.52
C ARG A 59 4.54 -4.32 5.94
N PHE A 60 3.73 -5.36 6.06
CA PHE A 60 3.04 -5.75 7.30
C PHE A 60 3.52 -7.08 7.88
N GLY A 61 4.33 -7.85 7.16
CA GLY A 61 4.90 -9.12 7.60
C GLY A 61 3.91 -10.30 7.59
N LYS A 62 2.68 -10.08 7.13
CA LYS A 62 1.62 -11.09 7.07
C LYS A 62 0.75 -10.92 5.83
N ALA A 63 0.08 -11.98 5.43
CA ALA A 63 -0.86 -11.95 4.32
C ALA A 63 -2.12 -11.16 4.69
N PRO A 64 -2.72 -10.43 3.75
CA PRO A 64 -3.94 -9.67 4.00
C PRO A 64 -5.12 -10.57 4.40
N SER A 65 -5.11 -11.86 4.02
CA SER A 65 -6.13 -12.84 4.42
C SER A 65 -6.11 -13.22 5.91
N ILE A 66 -4.99 -12.98 6.61
CA ILE A 66 -4.83 -13.25 8.04
C ILE A 66 -4.69 -11.95 8.85
N ASP A 67 -4.76 -10.80 8.19
CA ASP A 67 -4.70 -9.46 8.80
C ASP A 67 -6.10 -8.81 8.78
N VAL A 68 -7.10 -9.62 9.17
CA VAL A 68 -8.51 -9.23 9.32
C VAL A 68 -8.78 -8.91 10.78
#